data_AF-A0A6B2V4D8-F1
#
_entry.id   AF-A0A6B2V4D8-F1
#
_cell.length_a   1.000
_cell.length_b   1.000
_cell.length_c   1.000
_cell.angle_alpha   90.00
_cell.angle_beta   90.00
_cell.angle_gamma   90.00
#
_symmetry.space_group_name_H-M   'P 1'
#
loop_
_entity.id
_entity.type
_entity.pdbx_description
1 polymer ?
#
loop_
_entity_poly.entity_id
_entity_poly.type
_entity_poly.pdbx_seq_one_letter_code
_entity_poly.pdbx_strand_id
1 'polypeptide(L)' 'MIRVVRGEPDAVELAALTAVVLARAAAVEAEHAGTAPARRTPAGWCRPERVRGFPGPRTWRHRPPAAPGA' A
#
# COMPACT_ATOMS: atom_id res chain seq x y z
N MET A 1 -7.17 -8.99 -1.34
CA MET A 1 -8.11 -9.07 -2.46
C MET A 1 -7.85 -7.91 -3.40
N ILE A 2 -7.62 -8.18 -4.69
CA ILE A 2 -7.39 -7.18 -5.75
C ILE A 2 -8.74 -6.93 -6.43
N ARG A 3 -9.08 -5.65 -6.68
CA ARG A 3 -10.30 -5.25 -7.39
C ARG A 3 -9.92 -4.53 -8.68
N VAL A 4 -10.48 -4.94 -9.80
CA VAL A 4 -10.37 -4.23 -11.07
C VAL A 4 -11.35 -3.06 -11.06
N VAL A 5 -10.86 -1.86 -11.30
CA VAL A 5 -11.66 -0.62 -11.34
C VAL A 5 -11.95 -0.19 -12.78
N ARG A 6 -11.09 -0.60 -13.73
CA ARG A 6 -11.19 -0.31 -15.16
C ARG A 6 -10.44 -1.39 -15.95
N GLY A 7 -10.96 -1.73 -17.13
CA GLY A 7 -10.40 -2.78 -18.00
C GLY A 7 -10.93 -4.18 -17.68
N GLU A 8 -10.62 -5.15 -18.53
CA GLU A 8 -10.97 -6.57 -18.38
C GLU A 8 -9.69 -7.41 -18.57
N PRO A 9 -8.82 -7.48 -17.55
CA PRO A 9 -7.59 -8.24 -17.66
C PRO A 9 -7.88 -9.74 -17.72
N ASP A 10 -7.09 -10.46 -18.49
CA ASP A 10 -7.23 -11.91 -18.55
C ASP A 10 -6.62 -12.60 -17.31
N ALA A 11 -6.82 -13.92 -17.23
CA ALA A 11 -6.32 -14.71 -16.12
C ALA A 11 -4.78 -14.71 -16.02
N VAL A 12 -4.07 -14.60 -17.15
CA VAL A 12 -2.60 -14.60 -17.21
C VAL A 12 -2.07 -13.28 -16.66
N GLU A 13 -2.68 -12.16 -17.04
CA GLU A 13 -2.32 -10.84 -16.55
C GLU A 13 -2.55 -10.71 -15.03
N LEU A 14 -3.69 -11.23 -14.53
CA LEU A 14 -3.97 -11.27 -13.09
C LEU A 14 -2.99 -12.16 -12.32
N ALA A 15 -2.60 -13.31 -12.89
CA ALA A 15 -1.62 -14.20 -12.31
C ALA A 15 -0.23 -13.53 -12.25
N ALA A 16 0.20 -12.87 -13.34
CA ALA A 16 1.47 -12.15 -13.40
C ALA A 16 1.54 -11.03 -12.36
N LEU A 17 0.48 -10.22 -12.24
CA LEU A 17 0.40 -9.18 -11.23
C LEU A 17 0.50 -9.76 -9.80
N THR A 18 -0.22 -10.85 -9.53
CA THR A 18 -0.20 -11.52 -8.23
C THR A 18 1.20 -12.06 -7.91
N ALA A 19 1.86 -12.68 -8.88
CA ALA A 19 3.23 -13.19 -8.72
C ALA A 19 4.21 -12.08 -8.34
N VAL A 20 4.12 -10.91 -8.99
CA VAL A 20 4.96 -9.75 -8.65
C VAL A 20 4.68 -9.25 -7.23
N VAL A 21 3.41 -9.14 -6.83
CA VAL A 21 3.05 -8.70 -5.48
C VAL A 21 3.60 -9.66 -4.42
N LEU A 22 3.44 -10.97 -4.64
CA LEU A 22 3.96 -12.00 -3.73
C LEU A 22 5.49 -11.98 -3.66
N ALA A 23 6.18 -11.87 -4.80
CA ALA A 23 7.64 -11.78 -4.83
C ALA A 23 8.16 -10.57 -4.04
N ARG A 24 7.52 -9.40 -4.18
CA ARG A 24 7.88 -8.21 -3.40
C ARG A 24 7.57 -8.37 -1.91
N ALA A 25 6.46 -9.00 -1.56
CA ALA A 25 6.13 -9.28 -0.16
C ALA A 25 7.18 -10.20 0.48
N ALA A 26 7.57 -11.28 -0.22
CA ALA A 26 8.61 -12.19 0.24
C ALA A 26 9.98 -11.50 0.37
N ALA A 27 10.34 -10.61 -0.55
CA ALA A 27 11.58 -9.83 -0.44
C ALA A 27 11.58 -8.93 0.80
N VAL A 28 10.46 -8.24 1.08
CA VAL A 28 10.30 -7.43 2.29
C VAL A 28 10.39 -8.30 3.55
N GLU A 29 9.75 -9.46 3.57
CA GLU A 29 9.85 -10.39 4.70
C GLU A 29 11.28 -10.88 4.93
N ALA A 30 12.02 -11.20 3.86
CA ALA A 30 13.42 -11.61 3.94
C ALA A 30 14.34 -10.49 4.46
N GLU A 31 14.13 -9.25 4.04
CA GLU A 31 14.86 -8.08 4.55
C GLU A 31 14.66 -7.84 6.05
N HIS A 32 13.48 -8.18 6.57
CA HIS A 32 13.12 -7.96 7.98
C HIS A 32 13.25 -9.22 8.85
N ALA A 33 13.74 -10.33 8.30
CA ALA A 33 13.95 -11.56 9.05
C ALA A 33 15.06 -11.36 10.11
N GLY A 34 14.65 -11.27 11.39
CA GLY A 34 15.57 -11.15 12.53
C GLY A 34 15.61 -9.79 13.22
N THR A 35 14.91 -8.78 12.70
CA THR A 35 14.64 -7.56 13.47
C THR A 35 13.35 -7.75 14.29
N ALA A 36 13.39 -7.42 15.58
CA ALA A 36 12.17 -7.31 16.39
C ALA A 36 11.17 -6.43 15.63
N PRO A 37 9.85 -6.74 15.66
CA PRO A 37 8.89 -6.03 14.82
C PRO A 37 8.99 -4.53 15.13
N ALA A 38 9.65 -3.79 14.23
CA ALA A 38 9.67 -2.34 14.28
C ALA A 38 8.20 -1.93 14.33
N ARG A 39 7.84 -1.02 15.26
CA ARG A 39 6.50 -0.47 15.37
C ARG A 39 6.06 -0.11 13.96
N ARG A 40 5.15 -0.92 13.38
CA ARG A 40 4.76 -0.78 11.98
C ARG A 40 4.18 0.61 11.87
N THR A 41 4.93 1.53 11.26
CA THR A 41 4.39 2.85 10.97
C THR A 41 3.20 2.59 10.07
N PRO A 42 1.98 2.97 10.48
CA PRO A 42 0.80 2.67 9.68
C PRO A 42 1.04 3.29 8.32
N ALA A 43 1.04 2.43 7.28
CA ALA A 43 1.14 2.91 5.92
C ALA A 43 0.01 3.93 5.74
N GLY A 44 0.32 5.16 5.28
CA GLY A 44 -0.63 6.27 5.15
C GLY A 44 -1.75 6.06 4.12
N TRP A 45 -2.02 4.80 3.76
CA TRP A 45 -3.00 4.38 2.80
C TRP A 45 -4.37 4.41 3.46
N CYS A 46 -5.13 5.48 3.21
CA CYS A 46 -6.52 5.52 3.58
C CYS A 46 -7.37 4.80 2.53
N ARG A 47 -8.36 4.02 2.99
CA ARG A 47 -9.39 3.45 2.12
C ARG A 47 -10.16 4.60 1.46
N PRO A 48 -10.23 4.69 0.12
CA PRO A 48 -10.92 5.79 -0.55
C PRO A 48 -12.37 5.95 -0.09
N GLU A 49 -13.07 4.83 0.16
CA GLU A 49 -14.44 4.79 0.67
C GLU A 49 -14.60 5.30 2.12
N ARG A 50 -13.50 5.44 2.87
CA ARG A 50 -13.47 5.93 4.27
C ARG A 50 -12.96 7.36 4.41
N VAL A 51 -12.52 7.99 3.32
CA VAL A 51 -12.02 9.37 3.34
C VAL A 51 -13.22 10.30 3.13
N ARG A 52 -13.45 11.25 4.05
CA ARG A 52 -14.37 12.37 3.80
C ARG A 52 -13.95 13.00 2.48
N GLY A 53 -14.92 13.27 1.60
CA GLY A 53 -14.68 13.71 0.22
C GLY A 53 -13.66 14.85 0.12
N PHE A 54 -13.13 15.05 -1.09
CA PHE A 54 -12.06 16.00 -1.40
C PHE A 54 -12.13 17.31 -0.59
N PRO A 55 -11.25 17.52 0.42
CA PRO A 55 -11.33 18.69 1.31
C PRO A 55 -10.76 19.97 0.68
N GLY A 56 -10.43 19.93 -0.61
CA GLY A 56 -9.99 21.07 -1.41
C GLY A 56 -8.60 20.88 -2.05
N PRO A 57 -8.22 21.75 -3.01
CA PRO A 57 -7.05 21.55 -3.90
C PRO A 57 -5.69 21.50 -3.22
N ARG A 58 -5.54 22.08 -2.02
CA ARG A 58 -4.25 22.14 -1.32
C ARG A 58 -3.93 20.87 -0.53
N THR A 59 -4.90 19.96 -0.38
CA THR A 59 -4.78 18.76 0.44
C THR A 59 -3.85 17.70 -0.14
N TRP A 60 -3.61 17.72 -1.46
CA TRP A 60 -2.66 16.80 -2.10
C TRP A 60 -1.19 17.10 -1.76
N ARG A 61 -0.91 18.31 -1.26
CA ARG A 61 0.44 18.72 -0.86
C ARG A 61 0.76 18.43 0.59
N HIS A 62 -0.26 18.09 1.39
CA HIS A 62 -0.09 17.86 2.81
C HIS A 62 0.41 16.43 3.03
N ARG A 63 1.71 16.22 2.81
CA ARG A 63 2.39 15.03 3.35
C ARG A 63 2.32 15.16 4.87
N PRO A 64 1.66 14.24 5.60
CA PRO A 64 1.75 14.28 7.06
C PRO A 64 3.23 14.17 7.45
N PRO A 65 3.71 14.96 8.43
CA PRO A 65 5.08 14.83 8.90
C PRO A 65 5.31 13.38 9.31
N ALA A 66 6.45 12.80 8.92
CA ALA A 66 6.86 11.49 9.41
C ALA A 66 6.83 11.56 10.95
N ALA A 67 6.09 10.67 11.58
CA ALA A 67 5.99 10.64 13.04
C ALA A 67 7.42 10.52 13.61
N PRO A 68 7.81 11.39 14.57
CA PRO A 68 9.09 11.22 15.26
C PRO A 68 9.07 9.89 16.01
N GLY A 69 10.22 9.19 15.95
CA GLY A 69 10.37 7.79 16.31
C GLY A 69 9.80 7.37 17.66
N ALA A 70 9.24 6.16 17.66
CA ALA A 70 9.00 5.32 18.84
C ALA A 70 8.96 3.86 18.40
#